data_AF-A0A9D5ZNZ1-F1
#
_entry.id   AF-A0A9D5ZNZ1-F1
#
_cell.length_a   1.000
_cell.length_b   1.000
_cell.length_c   1.000
_cell.angle_alpha   90.00
_cell.angle_beta   90.00
_cell.angle_gamma   90.00
#
_symmetry.space_group_name_H-M   'P 1'
#
loop_
_entity.id
_entity.type
_entity.pdbx_description
1 polymer ?
#
loop_
_entity_poly.entity_id
_entity_poly.type
_entity_poly.pdbx_seq_one_letter_code
_entity_poly.pdbx_strand_id
1 'polypeptide(L)'
;MSSAENAILYYESGQDPTEFAALIDSGDHRYFKSKAELWSRRGGFEPDIKPNGLATGGIVTPAISGEDNKIDVAALSCYLFGQKCLIAASLNLPCTRPTSPNTHVVNSVTVNSSKEISILAGTSGLSFSEIRGTAGGAPFIPITSIEIAQVRLSSSANAPVFASEIKSQPNIHTEWYHFPTWQIKCLVVEKRIIGNAGIIFDTPLPLVHVGGQPKPVFAKYNEPVFSEIRKASDFKPSETTHSISSKQIYGMSVGNKSSSLGQGSFNALLDDGISDNLLELKNENLWFKFKPNRLADPYILMQGYLGISRTFPAGDSISAACTISSEQAAIEVII
;
A
#
# COMPACT_ATOMS: atom_id res chain seq x y z
N MET A 1 26.77 -26.39 -25.65
CA MET A 1 26.37 -26.63 -24.25
C MET A 1 26.06 -25.26 -23.66
N SER A 2 24.87 -25.02 -23.14
CA SER A 2 24.53 -23.74 -22.49
C SER A 2 25.18 -23.70 -21.10
N SER A 3 26.09 -22.75 -20.86
CA SER A 3 26.71 -22.51 -19.55
C SER A 3 26.30 -21.13 -19.02
N ALA A 4 26.37 -20.96 -17.71
CA ALA A 4 26.17 -19.69 -17.02
C ALA A 4 27.51 -18.97 -16.76
N GLU A 5 28.53 -19.20 -17.59
CA GLU A 5 29.89 -18.65 -17.38
C GLU A 5 29.93 -17.12 -17.36
N ASN A 6 29.00 -16.48 -18.08
CA ASN A 6 28.84 -15.03 -18.14
C ASN A 6 27.78 -14.50 -17.17
N ALA A 7 27.33 -15.31 -16.20
CA ALA A 7 26.35 -14.89 -15.22
C ALA A 7 26.86 -13.76 -14.32
N ILE A 8 25.92 -13.08 -13.69
CA ILE A 8 26.19 -12.02 -12.72
C ILE A 8 25.08 -11.99 -11.67
N LEU A 9 25.46 -11.80 -10.41
CA LEU A 9 24.56 -11.67 -9.28
C LEU A 9 24.71 -10.28 -8.67
N TYR A 10 23.59 -9.62 -8.43
CA TYR A 10 23.52 -8.34 -7.76
C TYR A 10 22.75 -8.47 -6.44
N TYR A 11 23.08 -7.59 -5.51
CA TYR A 11 22.35 -7.40 -4.25
C TYR A 11 22.00 -5.93 -4.05
N GLU A 12 20.95 -5.69 -3.27
CA GLU A 12 20.60 -4.37 -2.77
C GLU A 12 21.69 -3.86 -1.82
N SER A 13 22.45 -2.89 -2.30
CA SER A 13 23.57 -2.28 -1.59
C SER A 13 23.25 -0.89 -1.04
N GLY A 14 22.19 -0.27 -1.54
CA GLY A 14 21.75 1.07 -1.18
C GLY A 14 20.28 1.28 -1.55
N GLN A 15 19.79 2.47 -1.26
CA GLN A 15 18.39 2.83 -1.37
C GLN A 15 18.28 4.27 -1.89
N ASP A 16 17.47 4.48 -2.93
CA ASP A 16 17.10 5.81 -3.41
C ASP A 16 15.73 6.21 -2.82
N PRO A 17 15.67 7.21 -1.92
CA PRO A 17 14.45 7.55 -1.21
C PRO A 17 13.48 8.37 -2.07
N THR A 18 12.21 8.02 -2.00
CA THR A 18 11.10 8.84 -2.46
C THR A 18 10.25 9.23 -1.25
N GLU A 19 10.21 10.53 -0.95
CA GLU A 19 9.27 11.09 0.02
C GLU A 19 7.82 10.86 -0.42
N PHE A 20 6.85 11.16 0.45
CA PHE A 20 5.43 10.92 0.16
C PHE A 20 5.01 11.46 -1.21
N ALA A 21 4.77 10.52 -2.12
CA ALA A 21 4.36 10.78 -3.50
C ALA A 21 3.01 10.12 -3.76
N ALA A 22 2.20 10.76 -4.59
CA ALA A 22 0.92 10.20 -5.01
C ALA A 22 1.16 8.93 -5.85
N LEU A 23 0.44 7.86 -5.52
CA LEU A 23 0.35 6.66 -6.32
C LEU A 23 -0.70 6.86 -7.43
N ILE A 24 -0.49 6.17 -8.54
CA ILE A 24 -1.31 6.24 -9.75
C ILE A 24 -2.32 5.09 -9.71
N ASP A 25 -3.61 5.42 -9.74
CA ASP A 25 -4.68 4.45 -9.87
C ASP A 25 -4.59 3.71 -11.22
N SER A 26 -4.70 2.38 -11.19
CA SER A 26 -4.71 1.55 -12.39
C SER A 26 -6.05 1.58 -13.15
N GLY A 27 -7.06 2.25 -12.59
CA GLY A 27 -8.41 2.40 -13.17
C GLY A 27 -9.45 1.46 -12.56
N ASP A 28 -9.01 0.48 -11.77
CA ASP A 28 -9.88 -0.40 -10.98
C ASP A 28 -10.20 0.17 -9.58
N HIS A 29 -9.61 1.32 -9.24
CA HIS A 29 -9.73 2.01 -7.95
C HIS A 29 -9.29 1.15 -6.76
N ARG A 30 -8.50 0.12 -7.03
CA ARG A 30 -8.07 -0.89 -6.07
C ARG A 30 -6.55 -1.04 -6.08
N TYR A 31 -5.96 -1.02 -7.27
CA TYR A 31 -4.52 -1.13 -7.44
C TYR A 31 -3.92 0.24 -7.74
N PHE A 32 -3.05 0.69 -6.83
CA PHE A 32 -2.34 1.96 -6.91
C PHE A 32 -0.84 1.71 -7.07
N LYS A 33 -0.26 2.24 -8.15
CA LYS A 33 1.11 2.01 -8.57
C LYS A 33 2.00 3.21 -8.28
N SER A 34 3.23 2.95 -7.88
CA SER A 34 4.27 3.97 -7.76
C SER A 34 4.94 4.24 -9.11
N LYS A 35 5.96 5.10 -9.12
CA LYS A 35 6.83 5.29 -10.29
C LYS A 35 8.04 4.35 -10.28
N ALA A 36 8.35 3.73 -9.14
CA ALA A 36 9.46 2.79 -8.99
C ALA A 36 9.03 1.37 -9.39
N GLU A 37 9.96 0.58 -9.90
CA GLU A 37 9.72 -0.84 -10.21
C GLU A 37 9.78 -1.71 -8.95
N LEU A 38 10.61 -1.30 -7.99
CA LEU A 38 10.92 -2.06 -6.79
C LEU A 38 10.83 -1.19 -5.54
N TRP A 39 10.32 -1.78 -4.45
CA TRP A 39 10.41 -1.20 -3.11
C TRP A 39 11.30 -2.04 -2.21
N SER A 40 12.24 -1.40 -1.52
CA SER A 40 13.04 -2.02 -0.47
C SER A 40 12.17 -2.44 0.71
N ARG A 41 12.57 -3.53 1.38
CA ARG A 41 12.06 -3.93 2.70
C ARG A 41 13.21 -4.15 3.70
N ARG A 42 14.38 -3.58 3.42
CA ARG A 42 15.50 -3.55 4.36
C ARG A 42 15.07 -2.81 5.62
N GLY A 43 15.58 -3.23 6.79
CA GLY A 43 15.21 -2.61 8.07
C GLY A 43 15.40 -1.09 8.05
N GLY A 44 14.34 -0.34 8.32
CA GLY A 44 14.34 1.12 8.31
C GLY A 44 14.06 1.77 6.95
N PHE A 45 13.90 0.98 5.89
CA PHE A 45 13.60 1.44 4.52
C PHE A 45 12.26 0.92 3.99
N GLU A 46 11.44 0.32 4.85
CA GLU A 46 10.14 -0.21 4.47
C GLU A 46 9.22 0.89 3.94
N PRO A 47 8.37 0.58 2.93
CA PRO A 47 7.44 1.54 2.39
C PRO A 47 6.40 1.94 3.45
N ASP A 48 6.13 3.23 3.55
CA ASP A 48 5.09 3.79 4.39
C ASP A 48 3.93 4.35 3.56
N ILE A 49 2.72 3.84 3.79
CA ILE A 49 1.53 4.08 2.98
C ILE A 49 0.57 4.95 3.80
N LYS A 50 0.22 6.12 3.27
CA LYS A 50 -0.62 7.12 3.92
C LYS A 50 -1.63 7.71 2.93
N PRO A 51 -2.74 7.00 2.66
CA PRO A 51 -3.84 7.57 1.88
C PRO A 51 -4.41 8.80 2.57
N ASN A 52 -5.02 9.71 1.81
CA ASN A 52 -5.82 10.77 2.41
C ASN A 52 -6.93 10.14 3.26
N GLY A 53 -7.10 10.61 4.49
CA GLY A 53 -8.14 10.07 5.37
C GLY A 53 -8.00 10.43 6.84
N LEU A 54 -9.09 10.27 7.58
CA LEU A 54 -9.17 10.39 9.03
C LEU A 54 -8.32 9.32 9.70
N ALA A 55 -7.57 9.71 10.74
CA ALA A 55 -6.71 8.82 11.53
C ALA A 55 -7.21 8.61 12.95
N THR A 56 -7.66 9.66 13.64
CA THR A 56 -8.30 9.58 14.97
C THR A 56 -9.23 10.77 15.21
N GLY A 57 -10.20 10.63 16.12
CA GLY A 57 -11.08 11.73 16.54
C GLY A 57 -12.14 12.09 15.50
N GLY A 58 -12.50 13.37 15.43
CA GLY A 58 -13.41 13.89 14.39
C GLY A 58 -14.88 13.52 14.58
N ILE A 59 -15.28 13.24 15.83
CA ILE A 59 -16.67 12.96 16.16
C ILE A 59 -17.50 14.20 15.83
N VAL A 60 -18.56 14.00 15.04
CA VAL A 60 -19.53 15.03 14.68
C VAL A 60 -20.76 14.87 15.57
N THR A 61 -21.17 15.95 16.24
CA THR A 61 -22.34 15.97 17.13
C THR A 61 -23.30 17.10 16.75
N PRO A 62 -24.57 17.04 17.19
CA PRO A 62 -25.39 18.24 17.25
C PRO A 62 -24.64 19.38 17.94
N ALA A 63 -24.89 20.62 17.51
CA ALA A 63 -24.28 21.77 18.16
C ALA A 63 -24.72 21.86 19.63
N ILE A 64 -23.75 21.95 20.54
CA ILE A 64 -23.99 22.07 21.98
C ILE A 64 -24.73 23.38 22.30
N SER A 65 -24.55 24.42 21.48
CA SER A 65 -25.29 25.68 21.57
C SER A 65 -26.80 25.51 21.42
N GLY A 66 -27.26 24.42 20.79
CA GLY A 66 -28.66 24.20 20.42
C GLY A 66 -29.11 25.08 19.25
N GLU A 67 -28.20 25.80 18.59
CA GLU A 67 -28.53 26.64 17.44
C GLU A 67 -29.04 25.82 16.25
N ASP A 68 -30.00 26.40 15.52
CA ASP A 68 -30.57 25.78 14.34
C ASP A 68 -29.51 25.53 13.26
N ASN A 69 -29.62 24.36 12.64
CA ASN A 69 -28.81 23.96 11.48
C ASN A 69 -27.31 23.93 11.76
N LYS A 70 -26.90 23.77 13.03
CA LYS A 70 -25.48 23.73 13.40
C LYS A 70 -25.04 22.36 13.90
N ILE A 71 -23.78 22.03 13.65
CA ILE A 71 -23.08 20.87 14.23
C ILE A 71 -21.76 21.30 14.87
N ASP A 72 -21.26 20.47 15.77
CA ASP A 72 -19.92 20.57 16.33
C ASP A 72 -19.06 19.39 15.87
N VAL A 73 -17.77 19.63 15.71
CA VAL A 73 -16.80 18.60 15.33
C VAL A 73 -15.64 18.63 16.32
N ALA A 74 -15.40 17.49 16.98
CA ALA A 74 -14.29 17.31 17.89
C ALA A 74 -12.93 17.40 17.16
N ALA A 75 -11.87 17.75 17.89
CA ALA A 75 -10.52 17.74 17.36
C ALA A 75 -10.16 16.37 16.78
N LEU A 76 -9.31 16.37 15.74
CA LEU A 76 -9.00 15.17 14.99
C LEU A 76 -7.56 15.16 14.49
N SER A 77 -7.11 13.97 14.10
CA SER A 77 -5.93 13.82 13.26
C SER A 77 -6.28 13.12 11.96
N CYS A 78 -5.64 13.53 10.87
CA CYS A 78 -5.82 12.96 9.54
C CYS A 78 -4.50 12.92 8.80
N TYR A 79 -4.45 12.18 7.68
CA TYR A 79 -3.36 12.27 6.72
C TYR A 79 -3.84 13.05 5.50
N LEU A 80 -3.10 14.10 5.15
CA LEU A 80 -3.27 14.87 3.92
C LEU A 80 -1.94 14.85 3.17
N PHE A 81 -1.94 14.38 1.92
CA PHE A 81 -0.75 14.28 1.08
C PHE A 81 0.39 13.47 1.75
N GLY A 82 0.02 12.40 2.44
CA GLY A 82 0.94 11.55 3.21
C GLY A 82 1.38 12.13 4.57
N GLN A 83 1.07 13.39 4.88
CA GLN A 83 1.49 14.04 6.12
C GLN A 83 0.40 14.01 7.18
N LYS A 84 0.78 13.65 8.42
CA LYS A 84 -0.12 13.71 9.56
C LYS A 84 -0.43 15.16 9.91
N CYS A 85 -1.69 15.51 9.96
CA CYS A 85 -2.19 16.82 10.34
C CYS A 85 -3.03 16.72 11.63
N LEU A 86 -2.92 17.73 12.49
CA LEU A 86 -3.76 17.90 13.67
C LEU A 86 -4.71 19.06 13.39
N ILE A 87 -6.01 18.82 13.59
CA ILE A 87 -7.06 19.79 13.32
C ILE A 87 -7.80 20.06 14.63
N ALA A 88 -7.93 21.34 14.98
CA ALA A 88 -8.64 21.75 16.18
C ALA A 88 -10.14 21.43 16.06
N ALA A 89 -10.82 21.36 17.21
CA ALA A 89 -12.27 21.27 17.23
C ALA A 89 -12.89 22.52 16.60
N SER A 90 -14.04 22.35 15.94
CA SER A 90 -14.80 23.45 15.37
C SER A 90 -16.24 23.37 15.85
N LEU A 91 -16.75 24.50 16.33
CA LEU A 91 -18.09 24.61 16.89
C LEU A 91 -19.02 25.39 15.96
N ASN A 92 -20.33 25.14 16.09
CA ASN A 92 -21.40 25.87 15.40
C ASN A 92 -21.24 25.96 13.88
N LEU A 93 -20.74 24.89 13.26
CA LEU A 93 -20.57 24.82 11.82
C LEU A 93 -21.93 24.75 11.11
N PRO A 94 -22.22 25.63 10.13
CA PRO A 94 -23.52 25.69 9.48
C PRO A 94 -23.75 24.54 8.49
N CYS A 95 -24.83 23.79 8.69
CA CYS A 95 -25.42 22.91 7.69
C CYS A 95 -26.44 23.68 6.84
N THR A 96 -26.47 23.38 5.55
CA THR A 96 -27.46 23.94 4.64
C THR A 96 -28.74 23.11 4.70
N ARG A 97 -29.88 23.79 4.84
CA ARG A 97 -31.23 23.19 4.75
C ARG A 97 -31.66 23.07 3.28
N PRO A 98 -32.57 22.13 2.97
CA PRO A 98 -33.08 21.97 1.61
C PRO A 98 -33.97 23.16 1.22
N THR A 99 -33.96 23.49 -0.07
CA THR A 99 -34.78 24.59 -0.61
C THR A 99 -36.12 24.05 -1.13
N SER A 100 -37.23 24.65 -0.69
CA SER A 100 -38.58 24.34 -1.19
C SER A 100 -38.64 24.43 -2.72
N PRO A 101 -39.31 23.49 -3.43
CA PRO A 101 -40.19 22.44 -2.91
C PRO A 101 -39.48 21.16 -2.44
N ASN A 102 -38.15 21.09 -2.55
CA ASN A 102 -37.39 19.94 -2.10
C ASN A 102 -37.33 19.88 -0.57
N THR A 103 -37.31 18.66 -0.05
CA THR A 103 -37.38 18.38 1.38
C THR A 103 -36.12 17.73 1.90
N HIS A 104 -35.24 17.19 1.06
CA HIS A 104 -34.07 16.42 1.48
C HIS A 104 -32.77 17.03 0.96
N VAL A 105 -31.75 17.14 1.81
CA VAL A 105 -30.39 17.50 1.42
C VAL A 105 -29.38 16.76 2.29
N VAL A 106 -28.21 16.47 1.71
CA VAL A 106 -27.08 15.87 2.43
C VAL A 106 -25.93 16.87 2.44
N ASN A 107 -25.39 17.13 3.62
CA ASN A 107 -24.22 17.96 3.83
C ASN A 107 -23.02 17.05 4.14
N SER A 108 -21.95 17.13 3.35
CA SER A 108 -20.70 16.44 3.62
C SER A 108 -19.82 17.31 4.51
N VAL A 109 -19.43 16.76 5.67
CA VAL A 109 -18.46 17.37 6.58
C VAL A 109 -17.08 16.91 6.14
N THR A 110 -16.19 17.86 5.89
CA THR A 110 -14.89 17.59 5.27
C THR A 110 -13.75 18.27 6.01
N VAL A 111 -12.55 17.71 5.87
CA VAL A 111 -11.30 18.43 6.14
C VAL A 111 -10.71 18.82 4.78
N ASN A 112 -10.48 20.11 4.56
CA ASN A 112 -9.94 20.62 3.30
C ASN A 112 -8.39 20.57 3.26
N SER A 113 -7.80 20.89 2.12
CA SER A 113 -6.34 20.94 1.94
C SER A 113 -5.64 22.02 2.76
N SER A 114 -6.37 23.05 3.20
CA SER A 114 -5.90 24.08 4.12
C SER A 114 -5.91 23.64 5.58
N LYS A 115 -6.26 22.38 5.88
CA LYS A 115 -6.32 21.81 7.23
C LYS A 115 -7.43 22.43 8.08
N GLU A 116 -8.56 22.73 7.47
CA GLU A 116 -9.74 23.28 8.13
C GLU A 116 -10.95 22.39 7.90
N ILE A 117 -11.90 22.43 8.84
CA ILE A 117 -13.17 21.73 8.71
C ILE A 117 -14.12 22.59 7.88
N SER A 118 -14.70 22.01 6.83
CA SER A 118 -15.66 22.67 5.96
C SER A 118 -16.88 21.79 5.68
N ILE A 119 -18.04 22.41 5.49
CA ILE A 119 -19.28 21.72 5.13
C ILE A 119 -19.60 22.05 3.67
N LEU A 120 -19.85 21.01 2.88
CA LEU A 120 -20.32 21.12 1.51
C LEU A 120 -21.75 20.58 1.42
N ALA A 121 -22.68 21.37 0.91
CA ALA A 121 -24.05 20.93 0.70
C ALA A 121 -24.22 20.26 -0.67
N GLY A 122 -24.97 19.16 -0.70
CA GLY A 122 -25.47 18.56 -1.93
C GLY A 122 -26.65 19.32 -2.52
N THR A 123 -27.11 18.88 -3.68
CA THR A 123 -28.32 19.41 -4.32
C THR A 123 -29.55 18.90 -3.58
N SER A 124 -30.52 19.77 -3.26
CA SER A 124 -31.75 19.34 -2.60
C SER A 124 -32.60 18.46 -3.52
N GLY A 125 -33.30 17.47 -2.95
CA GLY A 125 -34.22 16.57 -3.65
C GLY A 125 -35.49 16.27 -2.85
N LEU A 126 -36.38 15.46 -3.44
CA LEU A 126 -37.65 15.07 -2.81
C LEU A 126 -37.52 13.88 -1.85
N SER A 127 -36.41 13.15 -1.93
CA SER A 127 -36.05 12.01 -1.07
C SER A 127 -34.53 11.96 -0.91
N PHE A 128 -34.03 11.21 0.08
CA PHE A 128 -32.59 10.90 0.11
C PHE A 128 -32.19 9.99 -1.05
N SER A 129 -30.98 10.20 -1.55
CA SER A 129 -30.33 9.36 -2.57
C SER A 129 -28.97 8.90 -2.05
N GLU A 130 -28.63 7.64 -2.30
CA GLU A 130 -27.28 7.12 -2.05
C GLU A 130 -26.33 7.40 -3.23
N ILE A 131 -26.84 7.95 -4.33
CA ILE A 131 -26.05 8.31 -5.51
C ILE A 131 -25.49 9.72 -5.31
N ARG A 132 -24.17 9.85 -5.26
CA ARG A 132 -23.48 11.14 -5.12
C ARG A 132 -23.75 12.09 -6.29
N GLY A 133 -23.80 13.38 -5.98
CA GLY A 133 -24.04 14.46 -6.94
C GLY A 133 -25.47 14.57 -7.44
N THR A 134 -26.34 13.60 -7.13
CA THR A 134 -27.77 13.65 -7.47
C THR A 134 -28.57 14.46 -6.45
N ALA A 135 -29.75 14.93 -6.85
CA ALA A 135 -30.68 15.59 -5.94
C ALA A 135 -31.03 14.67 -4.75
N GLY A 136 -30.88 15.19 -3.54
CA GLY A 136 -31.07 14.44 -2.29
C GLY A 136 -29.90 13.54 -1.90
N GLY A 137 -28.83 13.50 -2.71
CA GLY A 137 -27.60 12.76 -2.44
C GLY A 137 -26.47 13.63 -1.88
N ALA A 138 -25.43 12.97 -1.38
CA ALA A 138 -24.21 13.64 -0.92
C ALA A 138 -23.49 14.33 -2.10
N PRO A 139 -22.89 15.51 -1.90
CA PRO A 139 -22.07 16.14 -2.93
C PRO A 139 -20.80 15.31 -3.22
N PHE A 140 -20.21 15.55 -4.38
CA PHE A 140 -18.80 15.21 -4.60
C PHE A 140 -17.92 16.20 -3.83
N ILE A 141 -16.90 15.70 -3.15
CA ILE A 141 -15.96 16.54 -2.41
C ILE A 141 -14.68 16.80 -3.25
N PRO A 142 -13.93 17.89 -3.00
CA PRO A 142 -12.66 18.11 -3.68
C PRO A 142 -11.71 16.93 -3.52
N ILE A 143 -10.91 16.62 -4.54
CA ILE A 143 -9.95 15.49 -4.52
C ILE A 143 -8.91 15.62 -3.39
N THR A 144 -8.65 16.85 -2.96
CA THR A 144 -7.70 17.17 -1.90
C THR A 144 -8.32 17.25 -0.50
N SER A 145 -9.62 16.98 -0.38
CA SER A 145 -10.35 16.97 0.89
C SER A 145 -10.55 15.54 1.40
N ILE A 146 -11.02 15.42 2.64
CA ILE A 146 -11.38 14.15 3.28
C ILE A 146 -12.81 14.28 3.79
N GLU A 147 -13.70 13.34 3.50
CA GLU A 147 -15.02 13.28 4.13
C GLU A 147 -14.94 12.59 5.50
N ILE A 148 -15.43 13.26 6.54
CA ILE A 148 -15.42 12.72 7.92
C ILE A 148 -16.81 12.32 8.41
N ALA A 149 -17.86 12.92 7.88
CA ALA A 149 -19.25 12.58 8.17
C ALA A 149 -20.20 13.15 7.11
N GLN A 150 -21.46 12.75 7.18
CA GLN A 150 -22.57 13.37 6.46
C GLN A 150 -23.66 13.78 7.44
N VAL A 151 -24.34 14.90 7.17
CA VAL A 151 -25.55 15.36 7.88
C VAL A 151 -26.71 15.36 6.90
N ARG A 152 -27.73 14.54 7.17
CA ARG A 152 -28.87 14.30 6.29
C ARG A 152 -30.12 14.97 6.85
N LEU A 153 -30.61 16.02 6.20
CA LEU A 153 -31.73 16.84 6.66
C LEU A 153 -32.94 16.66 5.74
N SER A 154 -34.13 16.42 6.31
CA SER A 154 -35.38 16.11 5.60
C SER A 154 -36.49 17.17 5.74
N SER A 155 -36.13 18.37 6.18
CA SER A 155 -37.04 19.52 6.29
C SER A 155 -36.33 20.81 5.92
N SER A 156 -37.03 21.72 5.23
CA SER A 156 -36.57 23.07 4.88
C SER A 156 -36.72 24.08 6.03
N ALA A 157 -37.43 23.71 7.10
CA ALA A 157 -37.55 24.55 8.29
C ALA A 157 -36.23 24.57 9.07
N ASN A 158 -35.89 25.74 9.62
CA ASN A 158 -34.80 25.87 10.57
C ASN A 158 -35.16 25.10 11.85
N ALA A 159 -34.22 24.28 12.30
CA ALA A 159 -34.32 23.49 13.51
C ALA A 159 -32.93 23.01 13.95
N PRO A 160 -32.73 22.59 15.20
CA PRO A 160 -31.49 21.94 15.62
C PRO A 160 -31.25 20.64 14.82
N VAL A 161 -29.98 20.26 14.66
CA VAL A 161 -29.61 18.97 14.04
C VAL A 161 -29.72 17.86 15.09
N PHE A 162 -30.32 16.73 14.74
CA PHE A 162 -30.41 15.56 15.62
C PHE A 162 -29.25 14.59 15.38
N ALA A 163 -28.84 13.87 16.43
CA ALA A 163 -27.78 12.86 16.30
C ALA A 163 -28.11 11.76 15.28
N SER A 164 -29.39 11.43 15.09
CA SER A 164 -29.86 10.48 14.08
C SER A 164 -29.66 10.96 12.64
N GLU A 165 -29.53 12.27 12.42
CA GLU A 165 -29.27 12.88 11.11
C GLU A 165 -27.79 12.84 10.73
N ILE A 166 -26.90 12.59 11.69
CA ILE A 166 -25.44 12.52 11.51
C ILE A 166 -25.03 11.08 11.20
N LYS A 167 -24.32 10.89 10.09
CA LYS A 167 -23.84 9.59 9.61
C LYS A 167 -22.31 9.60 9.52
N SER A 168 -21.66 8.63 10.16
CA SER A 168 -20.20 8.54 10.26
C SER A 168 -19.68 7.10 10.12
N GLN A 169 -20.38 6.28 9.33
CA GLN A 169 -19.96 4.89 9.12
C GLN A 169 -18.68 4.85 8.26
N PRO A 170 -17.63 4.12 8.69
CA PRO A 170 -16.41 3.95 7.91
C PRO A 170 -16.70 3.46 6.50
N ASN A 171 -15.98 4.00 5.51
CA ASN A 171 -16.04 3.65 4.09
C ASN A 171 -17.37 3.94 3.37
N ILE A 172 -18.34 4.55 4.06
CA ILE A 172 -19.62 4.96 3.48
C ILE A 172 -19.80 6.47 3.66
N HIS A 173 -19.64 6.95 4.89
CA HIS A 173 -19.80 8.38 5.25
C HIS A 173 -18.50 9.02 5.78
N THR A 174 -17.47 8.19 6.00
CA THR A 174 -16.20 8.60 6.61
C THR A 174 -15.03 7.90 5.92
N GLU A 175 -14.06 8.67 5.45
CA GLU A 175 -12.85 8.19 4.79
C GLU A 175 -11.72 8.00 5.79
N TRP A 176 -11.54 6.77 6.27
CA TRP A 176 -10.41 6.43 7.14
C TRP A 176 -9.15 6.19 6.30
N TYR A 177 -7.98 6.63 6.78
CA TYR A 177 -6.73 6.42 6.03
C TYR A 177 -6.36 4.93 5.94
N HIS A 178 -6.69 4.14 6.97
CA HIS A 178 -6.33 2.72 7.09
C HIS A 178 -7.44 1.76 6.63
N PHE A 179 -8.47 2.27 5.94
CA PHE A 179 -9.57 1.46 5.44
C PHE A 179 -9.92 1.81 3.98
N PRO A 180 -10.21 0.81 3.12
CA PRO A 180 -9.99 -0.63 3.33
C PRO A 180 -8.52 -0.95 3.62
N THR A 181 -8.26 -2.14 4.14
CA THR A 181 -6.88 -2.63 4.29
C THR A 181 -6.26 -2.90 2.92
N TRP A 182 -4.93 -2.95 2.87
CA TRP A 182 -4.18 -3.15 1.63
C TRP A 182 -3.02 -4.11 1.80
N GLN A 183 -2.62 -4.69 0.68
CA GLN A 183 -1.40 -5.47 0.54
C GLN A 183 -0.32 -4.64 -0.16
N ILE A 184 0.88 -4.65 0.38
CA ILE A 184 2.05 -4.04 -0.24
C ILE A 184 2.62 -5.00 -1.28
N LYS A 185 2.86 -4.48 -2.50
CA LYS A 185 3.51 -5.20 -3.60
C LYS A 185 4.82 -4.52 -3.91
N CYS A 186 5.91 -5.05 -3.36
CA CYS A 186 7.26 -4.50 -3.55
C CYS A 186 7.85 -4.78 -4.94
N LEU A 187 7.18 -5.62 -5.72
CA LEU A 187 7.44 -5.93 -7.12
C LEU A 187 6.12 -6.40 -7.70
N VAL A 188 5.86 -6.07 -8.97
CA VAL A 188 4.81 -6.71 -9.75
C VAL A 188 5.39 -7.14 -11.09
N VAL A 189 5.10 -8.36 -11.49
CA VAL A 189 5.47 -8.90 -12.80
C VAL A 189 4.22 -9.49 -13.41
N GLU A 190 3.88 -9.02 -14.61
CA GLU A 190 2.77 -9.54 -15.38
C GLU A 190 3.33 -10.05 -16.71
N LYS A 191 3.04 -11.32 -17.05
CA LYS A 191 3.54 -11.96 -18.29
C LYS A 191 5.08 -11.85 -18.45
N ARG A 192 5.83 -11.91 -17.34
CA ARG A 192 7.30 -11.76 -17.27
C ARG A 192 7.83 -10.36 -17.65
N ILE A 193 6.95 -9.36 -17.65
CA ILE A 193 7.29 -7.94 -17.82
C ILE A 193 7.25 -7.29 -16.44
N ILE A 194 8.30 -6.56 -16.08
CA ILE A 194 8.33 -5.84 -14.80
C ILE A 194 7.36 -4.65 -14.85
N GLY A 195 6.56 -4.51 -13.80
CA GLY A 195 5.69 -3.37 -13.57
C GLY A 195 6.10 -2.62 -12.31
N ASN A 196 5.41 -1.52 -12.06
CA ASN A 196 5.68 -0.70 -10.89
C ASN A 196 5.20 -1.35 -9.59
N ALA A 197 6.01 -1.22 -8.54
CA ALA A 197 5.63 -1.53 -7.17
C ALA A 197 4.48 -0.63 -6.70
N GLY A 198 3.71 -1.09 -5.71
CA GLY A 198 2.53 -0.36 -5.27
C GLY A 198 1.74 -1.08 -4.18
N ILE A 199 0.44 -0.78 -4.10
CA ILE A 199 -0.47 -1.42 -3.14
C ILE A 199 -1.77 -1.86 -3.79
N ILE A 200 -2.34 -2.94 -3.28
CA ILE A 200 -3.65 -3.45 -3.69
C ILE A 200 -4.57 -3.40 -2.47
N PHE A 201 -5.62 -2.58 -2.52
CA PHE A 201 -6.66 -2.58 -1.49
C PHE A 201 -7.49 -3.88 -1.55
N ASP A 202 -8.05 -4.29 -0.42
CA ASP A 202 -8.91 -5.49 -0.37
C ASP A 202 -10.23 -5.27 -1.12
N THR A 203 -10.74 -4.04 -1.13
CA THR A 203 -11.91 -3.61 -1.92
C THR A 203 -11.61 -2.31 -2.66
N PRO A 204 -12.26 -2.04 -3.81
CA PRO A 204 -12.13 -0.76 -4.51
C PRO A 204 -12.49 0.42 -3.60
N LEU A 205 -11.73 1.51 -3.73
CA LEU A 205 -11.97 2.73 -2.98
C LEU A 205 -13.26 3.42 -3.46
N PRO A 206 -14.09 3.94 -2.54
CA PRO A 206 -15.29 4.68 -2.91
C PRO A 206 -15.00 5.92 -3.76
N LEU A 207 -15.81 6.14 -4.80
CA LEU A 207 -15.67 7.25 -5.74
C LEU A 207 -16.41 8.51 -5.25
N VAL A 208 -15.87 9.12 -4.18
CA VAL A 208 -16.53 10.22 -3.47
C VAL A 208 -16.07 11.61 -3.89
N HIS A 209 -14.97 11.70 -4.63
CA HIS A 209 -14.39 12.96 -5.05
C HIS A 209 -14.89 13.42 -6.41
N VAL A 210 -14.76 14.73 -6.68
CA VAL A 210 -15.09 15.35 -7.96
C VAL A 210 -14.47 14.56 -9.12
N GLY A 211 -15.27 14.34 -10.16
CA GLY A 211 -14.88 13.51 -11.30
C GLY A 211 -15.03 12.00 -11.06
N GLY A 212 -15.72 11.59 -9.99
CA GLY A 212 -15.92 10.19 -9.63
C GLY A 212 -14.60 9.51 -9.32
N GLN A 213 -13.73 10.18 -8.56
CA GLN A 213 -12.40 9.70 -8.23
C GLN A 213 -12.36 9.14 -6.80
N PRO A 214 -11.49 8.15 -6.53
CA PRO A 214 -11.21 7.73 -5.17
C PRO A 214 -10.35 8.75 -4.43
N LYS A 215 -10.23 8.57 -3.11
CA LYS A 215 -9.28 9.36 -2.32
C LYS A 215 -7.85 9.15 -2.82
N PRO A 216 -7.03 10.22 -2.87
CA PRO A 216 -5.63 10.09 -3.22
C PRO A 216 -4.87 9.18 -2.25
N VAL A 217 -3.99 8.35 -2.80
CA VAL A 217 -3.15 7.42 -2.05
C VAL A 217 -1.70 7.90 -2.14
N PHE A 218 -1.03 8.07 -1.00
CA PHE A 218 0.38 8.45 -0.96
C PHE A 218 1.22 7.34 -0.36
N ALA A 219 2.45 7.21 -0.84
CA ALA A 219 3.45 6.36 -0.23
C ALA A 219 4.81 7.06 -0.20
N LYS A 220 5.54 6.85 0.89
CA LYS A 220 6.99 7.05 1.01
C LYS A 220 7.63 5.68 0.82
N TYR A 221 8.64 5.59 -0.03
CA TYR A 221 9.27 4.30 -0.35
C TYR A 221 10.72 4.51 -0.79
N ASN A 222 11.47 3.42 -0.84
CA ASN A 222 12.87 3.43 -1.24
C ASN A 222 13.08 2.44 -2.39
N GLU A 223 13.70 2.87 -3.48
CA GLU A 223 14.05 2.00 -4.60
C GLU A 223 15.44 1.38 -4.35
N PRO A 224 15.60 0.04 -4.46
CA PRO A 224 16.89 -0.62 -4.22
C PRO A 224 17.94 -0.25 -5.27
N VAL A 225 19.12 0.15 -4.80
CA VAL A 225 20.31 0.36 -5.64
C VAL A 225 21.16 -0.91 -5.62
N PHE A 226 21.34 -1.50 -6.80
CA PHE A 226 22.04 -2.77 -6.96
C PHE A 226 23.55 -2.60 -7.11
N SER A 227 24.32 -3.42 -6.39
CA SER A 227 25.75 -3.63 -6.63
C SER A 227 26.03 -5.09 -6.96
N GLU A 228 27.08 -5.32 -7.74
CA GLU A 228 27.52 -6.65 -8.14
C GLU A 228 28.18 -7.41 -6.97
N ILE A 229 27.88 -8.72 -6.88
CA ILE A 229 28.66 -9.68 -6.10
C ILE A 229 29.70 -10.33 -7.04
N ARG A 230 30.90 -9.74 -7.10
CA ARG A 230 31.91 -10.03 -8.15
C ARG A 230 32.37 -11.49 -8.23
N LYS A 231 32.42 -12.20 -7.11
CA LYS A 231 32.93 -13.58 -7.03
C LYS A 231 31.83 -14.54 -6.54
N ALA A 232 30.62 -14.39 -7.07
CA ALA A 232 29.50 -15.27 -6.77
C ALA A 232 29.50 -16.53 -7.65
N SER A 233 29.11 -17.68 -7.07
CA SER A 233 28.89 -18.93 -7.79
C SER A 233 27.65 -19.66 -7.26
N ASP A 234 27.21 -20.69 -8.02
CA ASP A 234 26.19 -21.67 -7.59
C ASP A 234 24.86 -21.06 -7.13
N PHE A 235 24.42 -19.98 -7.80
CA PHE A 235 23.14 -19.36 -7.51
C PHE A 235 21.99 -20.35 -7.71
N LYS A 236 21.12 -20.42 -6.70
CA LYS A 236 19.86 -21.16 -6.72
C LYS A 236 18.73 -20.21 -6.32
N PRO A 237 17.73 -20.01 -7.17
CA PRO A 237 16.57 -19.19 -6.82
C PRO A 237 15.70 -19.84 -5.73
N SER A 238 14.94 -19.02 -5.00
CA SER A 238 13.87 -19.53 -4.14
C SER A 238 12.73 -20.08 -4.99
N GLU A 239 12.47 -21.38 -4.97
CA GLU A 239 11.44 -22.01 -5.79
C GLU A 239 10.50 -22.89 -4.96
N THR A 240 9.25 -23.01 -5.41
CA THR A 240 8.29 -23.94 -4.82
C THR A 240 8.55 -25.35 -5.34
N THR A 241 9.05 -26.20 -4.46
CA THR A 241 9.23 -27.63 -4.76
C THR A 241 7.96 -28.40 -4.43
N HIS A 242 7.64 -29.42 -5.22
CA HIS A 242 6.52 -30.32 -4.99
C HIS A 242 7.03 -31.71 -4.64
N SER A 243 6.45 -32.33 -3.61
CA SER A 243 6.74 -33.72 -3.24
C SER A 243 5.46 -34.55 -3.35
N ILE A 244 5.62 -35.79 -3.81
CA ILE A 244 4.56 -36.79 -3.91
C ILE A 244 4.97 -37.97 -3.05
N SER A 245 4.14 -38.28 -2.05
CA SER A 245 4.27 -39.50 -1.24
C SER A 245 3.03 -40.36 -1.45
N SER A 246 3.20 -41.65 -1.72
CA SER A 246 2.08 -42.59 -1.84
C SER A 246 2.04 -43.53 -0.65
N LYS A 247 0.83 -43.77 -0.11
CA LYS A 247 0.58 -44.86 0.84
C LYS A 247 -0.17 -45.98 0.11
N GLN A 248 0.38 -47.19 0.14
CA GLN A 248 -0.34 -48.37 -0.33
C GLN A 248 -1.44 -48.76 0.67
N ILE A 249 -2.64 -48.95 0.17
CA ILE A 249 -3.76 -49.60 0.88
C ILE A 249 -4.14 -50.86 0.09
N TYR A 250 -4.85 -51.81 0.72
CA TYR A 250 -5.26 -53.02 0.01
C TYR A 250 -6.08 -52.66 -1.23
N GLY A 251 -5.58 -53.04 -2.40
CA GLY A 251 -6.23 -52.84 -3.69
C GLY A 251 -5.92 -51.50 -4.41
N MET A 252 -5.22 -50.54 -3.79
CA MET A 252 -4.88 -49.27 -4.46
C MET A 252 -3.77 -48.46 -3.77
N SER A 253 -3.23 -47.45 -4.45
CA SER A 253 -2.33 -46.44 -3.85
C SER A 253 -3.05 -45.11 -3.74
N VAL A 254 -2.98 -44.48 -2.56
CA VAL A 254 -3.48 -43.12 -2.36
C VAL A 254 -2.27 -42.17 -2.33
N GLY A 255 -2.25 -41.22 -3.26
CA GLY A 255 -1.20 -40.20 -3.35
C GLY A 255 -1.52 -38.98 -2.50
N ASN A 256 -0.50 -38.42 -1.85
CA ASN A 256 -0.54 -37.10 -1.22
C ASN A 256 0.45 -36.18 -1.92
N LYS A 257 0.05 -34.92 -2.15
CA LYS A 257 0.89 -33.87 -2.73
C LYS A 257 1.14 -32.80 -1.67
N SER A 258 2.41 -32.47 -1.44
CA SER A 258 2.81 -31.30 -0.64
C SER A 258 3.64 -30.34 -1.49
N SER A 259 3.65 -29.06 -1.09
CA SER A 259 4.47 -28.02 -1.70
C SER A 259 5.16 -27.20 -0.61
N SER A 260 6.42 -26.85 -0.82
CA SER A 260 7.21 -26.03 0.11
C SER A 260 8.09 -25.04 -0.66
N LEU A 261 8.19 -23.81 -0.16
CA LEU A 261 9.12 -22.81 -0.68
C LEU A 261 10.54 -23.11 -0.17
N GLY A 262 11.47 -23.33 -1.10
CA GLY A 262 12.89 -23.47 -0.79
C GLY A 262 13.58 -22.12 -0.61
N GLN A 263 14.63 -22.09 0.22
CA GLN A 263 15.49 -20.91 0.34
C GLN A 263 16.32 -20.73 -0.94
N GLY A 264 16.53 -19.47 -1.32
CA GLY A 264 17.54 -19.15 -2.32
C GLY A 264 18.94 -19.33 -1.72
N SER A 265 19.96 -19.53 -2.56
CA SER A 265 21.35 -19.62 -2.09
C SER A 265 22.35 -19.24 -3.17
N PHE A 266 23.55 -18.87 -2.73
CA PHE A 266 24.72 -18.70 -3.58
C PHE A 266 25.99 -18.82 -2.72
N ASN A 267 27.12 -19.06 -3.36
CA ASN A 267 28.43 -18.96 -2.74
C ASN A 267 29.09 -17.65 -3.15
N ALA A 268 29.87 -17.04 -2.27
CA ALA A 268 30.70 -15.87 -2.60
C ALA A 268 32.12 -16.08 -2.08
N LEU A 269 33.12 -15.80 -2.92
CA LEU A 269 34.49 -15.63 -2.42
C LEU A 269 34.64 -14.22 -1.86
N LEU A 270 35.18 -14.14 -0.66
CA LEU A 270 35.37 -12.91 0.10
C LEU A 270 36.82 -12.47 0.01
N ASP A 271 37.09 -11.18 0.15
CA ASP A 271 38.46 -10.66 0.08
C ASP A 271 39.19 -10.87 1.41
N ASP A 272 38.57 -10.48 2.53
CA ASP A 272 39.10 -10.71 3.88
C ASP A 272 38.13 -11.47 4.80
N GLY A 273 36.86 -11.58 4.41
CA GLY A 273 35.82 -12.24 5.19
C GLY A 273 35.37 -11.44 6.42
N ILE A 274 35.76 -10.17 6.53
CA ILE A 274 35.52 -9.31 7.69
C ILE A 274 34.95 -7.95 7.27
N SER A 275 35.61 -7.24 6.35
CA SER A 275 35.26 -5.88 5.90
C SER A 275 34.51 -5.86 4.56
N ASP A 276 34.24 -7.01 3.95
CA ASP A 276 33.41 -7.09 2.75
C ASP A 276 32.01 -6.49 3.00
N ASN A 277 31.61 -5.48 2.21
CA ASN A 277 30.33 -4.75 2.37
C ASN A 277 29.09 -5.66 2.47
N LEU A 278 29.10 -6.82 1.78
CA LEU A 278 28.00 -7.78 1.84
C LEU A 278 27.77 -8.32 3.26
N LEU A 279 28.82 -8.38 4.09
CA LEU A 279 28.75 -8.88 5.47
C LEU A 279 28.04 -7.91 6.42
N GLU A 280 28.08 -6.61 6.12
CA GLU A 280 27.36 -5.59 6.89
C GLU A 280 25.84 -5.74 6.75
N LEU A 281 25.38 -6.37 5.68
CA LEU A 281 23.97 -6.59 5.37
C LEU A 281 23.47 -7.97 5.82
N LYS A 282 24.22 -8.66 6.67
CA LYS A 282 23.81 -9.94 7.24
C LYS A 282 22.51 -9.76 8.05
N ASN A 283 21.57 -10.66 7.84
CA ASN A 283 20.23 -10.67 8.45
C ASN A 283 19.32 -9.49 8.02
N GLU A 284 19.70 -8.74 6.99
CA GLU A 284 18.82 -7.75 6.38
C GLU A 284 17.97 -8.37 5.28
N ASN A 285 16.77 -7.83 5.06
CA ASN A 285 15.89 -8.22 3.96
C ASN A 285 16.22 -7.41 2.70
N LEU A 286 16.79 -8.06 1.68
CA LEU A 286 17.40 -7.41 0.54
C LEU A 286 16.81 -7.94 -0.77
N TRP A 287 16.84 -7.10 -1.80
CA TRP A 287 16.69 -7.58 -3.18
C TRP A 287 17.95 -8.26 -3.71
N PHE A 288 17.74 -9.36 -4.45
CA PHE A 288 18.76 -10.04 -5.23
C PHE A 288 18.32 -10.14 -6.69
N LYS A 289 19.22 -9.81 -7.61
CA LYS A 289 18.98 -9.88 -9.06
C LYS A 289 20.04 -10.77 -9.70
N PHE A 290 19.62 -11.86 -10.30
CA PHE A 290 20.52 -12.78 -11.01
C PHE A 290 20.29 -12.70 -12.51
N LYS A 291 21.35 -12.50 -13.29
CA LYS A 291 21.29 -12.64 -14.76
C LYS A 291 22.08 -13.88 -15.16
N PRO A 292 21.47 -14.88 -15.82
CA PRO A 292 22.18 -16.05 -16.35
C PRO A 292 23.27 -15.67 -17.36
N ASN A 293 23.09 -14.54 -18.05
CA ASN A 293 24.10 -13.92 -18.90
C ASN A 293 24.04 -12.39 -18.69
N ARG A 294 25.15 -11.78 -18.30
CA ARG A 294 25.24 -10.33 -18.05
C ARG A 294 24.82 -9.47 -19.24
N LEU A 295 25.04 -9.96 -20.46
CA LEU A 295 24.76 -9.27 -21.72
C LEU A 295 23.32 -9.48 -22.23
N ALA A 296 22.56 -10.39 -21.62
CA ALA A 296 21.18 -10.66 -22.02
C ALA A 296 20.20 -9.92 -21.10
N ASP A 297 19.00 -9.62 -21.59
CA ASP A 297 17.97 -8.95 -20.80
C ASP A 297 17.37 -9.82 -19.69
N PRO A 298 17.10 -11.13 -19.87
CA PRO A 298 16.41 -11.93 -18.85
C PRO A 298 17.14 -12.00 -17.51
N TYR A 299 16.39 -11.86 -16.43
CA TYR A 299 16.89 -11.95 -15.07
C TYR A 299 15.87 -12.55 -14.10
N ILE A 300 16.35 -12.96 -12.94
CA ILE A 300 15.57 -13.48 -11.83
C ILE A 300 15.67 -12.48 -10.66
N LEU A 301 14.55 -12.16 -10.04
CA LEU A 301 14.45 -11.33 -8.84
C LEU A 301 13.93 -12.13 -7.65
N MET A 302 14.49 -11.87 -6.48
CA MET A 302 13.89 -12.28 -5.21
C MET A 302 14.22 -11.30 -4.10
N GLN A 303 13.35 -11.20 -3.10
CA GLN A 303 13.55 -10.41 -1.90
C GLN A 303 13.48 -11.34 -0.69
N GLY A 304 14.52 -11.30 0.16
CA GLY A 304 14.58 -12.14 1.35
C GLY A 304 15.72 -11.79 2.28
N TYR A 305 15.70 -12.41 3.47
CA TYR A 305 16.73 -12.21 4.49
C TYR A 305 18.04 -12.90 4.13
N LEU A 306 19.14 -12.15 4.16
CA LEU A 306 20.48 -12.64 3.85
C LEU A 306 21.11 -13.39 5.04
N GLY A 307 21.18 -14.71 4.94
CA GLY A 307 22.01 -15.53 5.83
C GLY A 307 23.43 -15.67 5.28
N ILE A 308 24.45 -15.59 6.16
CA ILE A 308 25.85 -15.75 5.76
C ILE A 308 26.58 -16.67 6.75
N SER A 309 27.20 -17.72 6.20
CA SER A 309 28.13 -18.63 6.88
C SER A 309 29.50 -18.59 6.21
N ARG A 310 30.54 -18.19 6.95
CA ARG A 310 31.91 -17.99 6.43
C ARG A 310 32.81 -19.17 6.74
N THR A 311 33.75 -19.43 5.84
CA THR A 311 34.83 -20.40 6.01
C THR A 311 36.18 -19.74 5.74
N PHE A 312 37.15 -19.98 6.62
CA PHE A 312 38.52 -19.45 6.53
C PHE A 312 39.52 -20.61 6.35
N PRO A 313 39.60 -21.23 5.17
CA PRO A 313 40.50 -22.34 4.92
C PRO A 313 41.96 -21.88 4.86
N ALA A 314 42.90 -22.72 5.30
CA ALA A 314 44.34 -22.39 5.34
C ALA A 314 45.04 -22.46 3.97
N GLY A 315 44.42 -23.11 2.97
CA GLY A 315 45.01 -23.37 1.65
C GLY A 315 44.08 -23.08 0.48
N ASP A 316 43.00 -22.32 0.71
CA ASP A 316 42.02 -21.96 -0.33
C ASP A 316 41.47 -20.54 -0.06
N SER A 317 40.63 -20.04 -0.95
CA SER A 317 40.00 -18.71 -0.83
C SER A 317 39.01 -18.66 0.33
N ILE A 318 38.96 -17.52 1.02
CA ILE A 318 37.91 -17.24 2.02
C ILE A 318 36.57 -17.22 1.27
N SER A 319 35.58 -17.92 1.82
CA SER A 319 34.28 -18.08 1.16
C SER A 319 33.14 -17.94 2.15
N ALA A 320 31.98 -17.57 1.62
CA ALA A 320 30.72 -17.59 2.33
C ALA A 320 29.65 -18.35 1.56
N ALA A 321 29.00 -19.29 2.26
CA ALA A 321 27.73 -19.85 1.85
C ALA A 321 26.62 -18.89 2.29
N CYS A 322 25.89 -18.35 1.32
CA CYS A 322 24.84 -17.38 1.54
C CYS A 322 23.47 -18.01 1.28
N THR A 323 22.51 -17.72 2.15
CA THR A 323 21.10 -18.11 1.97
C THR A 323 20.22 -16.87 1.85
N ILE A 324 19.13 -17.00 1.10
CA ILE A 324 18.14 -15.96 0.88
C ILE A 324 16.81 -16.53 1.32
N SER A 325 16.37 -16.12 2.51
CA SER A 325 15.11 -16.57 3.10
C SER A 325 13.97 -15.69 2.61
N SER A 326 13.44 -16.01 1.44
CA SER A 326 12.36 -15.28 0.78
C SER A 326 10.98 -15.71 1.29
N GLU A 327 10.05 -14.77 1.39
CA GLU A 327 8.63 -15.06 1.71
C GLU A 327 7.84 -15.53 0.48
N GLN A 328 8.42 -15.37 -0.72
CA GLN A 328 7.82 -15.71 -2.01
C GLN A 328 8.85 -16.39 -2.91
N ALA A 329 8.36 -17.13 -3.91
CA ALA A 329 9.23 -17.66 -4.95
C ALA A 329 9.88 -16.53 -5.74
N ALA A 330 11.08 -16.79 -6.25
CA ALA A 330 11.77 -15.90 -7.17
C ALA A 330 10.95 -15.73 -8.45
N ILE A 331 11.07 -14.55 -9.04
CA ILE A 331 10.28 -14.16 -10.21
C ILE A 331 11.20 -13.96 -11.40
N GLU A 332 10.81 -14.54 -12.54
CA GLU A 332 11.49 -14.41 -13.82
C GLU A 332 10.99 -13.16 -14.55
N VAL A 333 11.93 -12.34 -15.04
CA VAL A 333 11.67 -11.17 -15.88
C VAL A 333 12.41 -11.34 -17.20
N ILE A 334 11.73 -11.10 -18.32
CA ILE A 334 12.30 -11.29 -19.66
C ILE A 334 12.45 -9.97 -20.41
N ILE A 335 11.49 -9.05 -20.29
CA ILE A 335 11.48 -7.60 -20.59
C ILE A 335 10.10 -7.13 -20.18
#